data_AF-A0A817YMM6-F1
#
_entry.id   AF-A0A817YMM6-F1
#
_cell.length_a   1.000
_cell.length_b   1.000
_cell.length_c   1.000
_cell.angle_alpha   90.00
_cell.angle_beta   90.00
_cell.angle_gamma   90.00
#
_symmetry.space_group_name_H-M   'P 1'
#
loop_
_entity.id
_entity.type
_entity.pdbx_description
1 polymer ?
#
loop_
_entity_poly.entity_id
_entity_poly.type
_entity_poly.pdbx_seq_one_letter_code
_entity_poly.pdbx_strand_id
1 'polypeptide(L)'
;NIYHIFLSCDNTTNSIKKPLKHIYHKPTNSSREILSIEYHYVRHLFEKSFERLIKNKNKISLFKSLLYKIYRPNKYFHYSKQILNIYMIAFMLIYYLTFNILQNGFNLIEKFYSFTIIPLLILYDELDLPEPKLFNLKYEMILSCFLTAIIYFIQLLFGMKKYQKHMLDAYKGIFIDIPPRSAFKNVRFMLKNIHYPGYCIAYLTIGYIIIGNMIFFALIALHVLFKHLFLIEEFANIFIPILVIYLTIFIIQWFLSRTFFLQKHGKTMILKNLRIYFVFAYFNFFFDCSLGIVSCMFRVSKAWITNFGFLPRLDYCILGRSLEKMDSGFISYASFIHMECIHTHPVLVYFCSIVNENINKRYQYLRTSKRDIYLYTKQQQIIFRWWLAITLTRNRQLIQLRKYQFMYLQISRIESFNELFEKKLLKNFQNCKIITKNHERINSNTIIRNHTTTCTTLLLDANEQDDRKSLF
;
A
#
# COMPACT_ATOMS: atom_id res chain seq x y z
N ASN A 1 -12.54 32.16 -4.71
CA ASN A 1 -12.36 32.31 -6.17
C ASN A 1 -12.21 30.99 -6.92
N ILE A 2 -11.23 30.11 -6.66
CA ILE A 2 -11.05 28.85 -7.44
C ILE A 2 -12.26 27.89 -7.33
N TYR A 3 -12.86 27.75 -6.14
CA TYR A 3 -14.05 26.90 -5.93
C TYR A 3 -15.28 27.40 -6.73
N HIS A 4 -15.49 28.72 -6.78
CA HIS A 4 -16.55 29.33 -7.59
C HIS A 4 -16.30 29.19 -9.10
N ILE A 5 -15.04 29.21 -9.54
CA ILE A 5 -14.66 28.97 -10.94
C ILE A 5 -14.88 27.49 -11.33
N PHE A 6 -14.58 26.55 -10.44
CA PHE A 6 -14.88 25.13 -10.69
C PHE A 6 -16.39 24.85 -10.73
N LEU A 7 -17.16 25.41 -9.81
CA LEU A 7 -18.63 25.29 -9.81
C LEU A 7 -19.27 25.95 -11.03
N SER A 8 -18.75 27.10 -11.49
CA SER A 8 -19.26 27.74 -12.70
C SER A 8 -18.89 26.95 -13.96
N CYS A 9 -17.70 26.32 -14.01
CA CYS A 9 -17.31 25.41 -15.09
C CYS A 9 -18.11 24.09 -15.09
N ASP A 10 -18.40 23.48 -13.94
CA ASP A 10 -19.21 22.26 -13.87
C ASP A 10 -20.68 22.53 -14.26
N ASN A 11 -21.23 23.68 -13.86
CA ASN A 11 -22.59 24.06 -14.23
C ASN A 11 -22.74 24.40 -15.73
N THR A 12 -21.69 24.93 -16.35
CA THR A 12 -21.67 25.25 -17.80
C THR A 12 -21.30 24.06 -18.68
N THR A 13 -20.56 23.07 -18.17
CA THR A 13 -20.23 21.84 -18.91
C THR A 13 -21.34 20.79 -18.84
N ASN A 14 -22.16 20.79 -17.78
CA ASN A 14 -23.36 19.94 -17.71
C ASN A 14 -24.43 20.31 -18.77
N SER A 15 -24.48 21.57 -19.25
CA SER A 15 -25.37 21.99 -20.33
C SER A 15 -24.81 21.72 -21.73
N ILE A 16 -23.50 21.45 -21.87
CA ILE A 16 -22.83 21.14 -23.13
C ILE A 16 -22.10 19.80 -23.00
N LYS A 17 -22.85 18.70 -23.00
CA LYS A 17 -22.29 17.35 -23.17
C LYS A 17 -21.82 17.13 -24.62
N LYS A 18 -20.74 17.81 -25.02
CA LYS A 18 -19.90 17.33 -26.12
C LYS A 18 -18.98 16.25 -25.56
N PRO A 19 -18.87 15.06 -26.19
CA PRO A 19 -18.00 14.02 -25.69
C PRO A 19 -16.54 14.54 -25.73
N LEU A 20 -15.92 14.67 -24.56
CA LEU A 20 -14.49 14.94 -24.44
C LEU A 20 -13.75 13.85 -25.22
N LYS A 21 -13.14 14.23 -26.35
CA LYS A 21 -12.16 13.40 -27.06
C LYS A 21 -10.96 13.23 -26.14
N HIS A 22 -10.95 12.13 -25.40
CA HIS A 22 -9.78 11.71 -24.64
C HIS A 22 -8.63 11.47 -25.63
N ILE A 23 -7.46 12.07 -25.36
CA ILE A 23 -6.27 12.04 -26.24
C ILE A 23 -5.77 10.61 -26.55
N TYR A 24 -6.30 9.59 -25.86
CA TYR A 24 -5.98 8.17 -26.05
C TYR A 24 -7.15 7.28 -26.49
N HIS A 25 -8.36 7.84 -26.68
CA HIS A 25 -9.56 7.03 -26.93
C HIS A 25 -10.40 7.58 -28.09
N LYS A 26 -10.57 6.77 -29.14
CA LYS A 26 -11.67 6.94 -30.10
C LYS A 26 -12.96 6.49 -29.41
N PRO A 27 -14.00 7.33 -29.34
CA PRO A 27 -15.31 6.88 -28.87
C PRO A 27 -15.89 5.91 -29.91
N THR A 28 -16.19 4.68 -29.50
CA THR A 28 -16.98 3.75 -30.31
C THR A 28 -18.43 4.19 -30.21
N ASN A 29 -18.92 4.82 -31.27
CA ASN A 29 -20.32 5.15 -31.46
C ASN A 29 -21.13 3.86 -31.68
N SER A 30 -21.71 3.32 -30.61
CA SER A 30 -22.89 2.47 -30.71
C SER A 30 -23.66 2.56 -29.39
N SER A 31 -24.75 3.30 -29.43
CA SER A 31 -25.73 3.47 -28.37
C SER A 31 -26.47 2.16 -28.11
N ARG A 32 -26.15 1.50 -26.98
CA ARG A 32 -27.06 0.82 -26.04
C ARG A 32 -26.20 0.21 -24.93
N GLU A 33 -26.34 0.76 -23.72
CA GLU A 33 -25.56 0.50 -22.51
C GLU A 33 -24.10 0.96 -22.58
N ILE A 34 -23.76 2.01 -21.83
CA ILE A 34 -22.38 2.31 -21.47
C ILE A 34 -21.93 1.14 -20.60
N LEU A 35 -21.35 0.10 -21.21
CA LEU A 35 -20.84 -1.04 -20.46
C LEU A 35 -19.84 -0.52 -19.43
N SER A 36 -20.10 -0.85 -18.18
CA SER A 36 -19.37 -0.31 -17.05
C SER A 36 -17.90 -0.76 -17.10
N ILE A 37 -16.97 0.01 -16.54
CA ILE A 37 -15.53 -0.33 -16.61
C ILE A 37 -15.26 -1.71 -15.98
N GLU A 38 -16.07 -2.09 -14.99
CA GLU A 38 -16.03 -3.38 -14.33
C GLU A 38 -16.30 -4.53 -15.32
N TYR A 39 -17.22 -4.37 -16.28
CA TYR A 39 -17.40 -5.34 -17.36
C TYR A 39 -16.11 -5.52 -18.15
N HIS A 40 -15.49 -4.42 -18.58
CA HIS A 40 -14.27 -4.47 -19.36
C HIS A 40 -13.11 -5.09 -18.58
N TYR A 41 -13.02 -4.82 -17.28
CA TYR A 41 -12.06 -5.45 -16.37
C TYR A 41 -12.25 -6.97 -16.32
N VAL A 42 -13.48 -7.44 -16.10
CA VAL A 42 -13.80 -8.87 -16.01
C VAL A 42 -13.58 -9.56 -17.35
N ARG A 43 -14.04 -8.96 -18.45
CA ARG A 43 -13.77 -9.46 -19.81
C ARG A 43 -12.28 -9.60 -20.07
N HIS A 44 -11.49 -8.58 -19.71
CA HIS A 44 -10.05 -8.63 -19.84
C HIS A 44 -9.41 -9.73 -18.96
N LEU A 45 -9.95 -10.04 -17.77
CA LEU A 45 -9.45 -11.17 -16.97
C LEU A 45 -9.61 -12.52 -17.72
N PHE A 46 -10.73 -12.73 -18.38
CA PHE A 46 -10.98 -13.94 -19.19
C PHE A 46 -10.20 -13.94 -20.53
N GLU A 47 -9.97 -12.77 -21.15
CA GLU A 47 -9.16 -12.63 -22.37
C GLU A 47 -7.65 -12.76 -22.08
N LYS A 48 -7.17 -12.32 -20.91
CA LYS A 48 -5.76 -12.38 -20.51
C LYS A 48 -5.23 -13.81 -20.35
N SER A 49 -6.09 -14.78 -20.04
CA SER A 49 -5.73 -16.20 -20.13
C SER A 49 -5.35 -16.63 -21.55
N PHE A 50 -5.92 -15.98 -22.58
CA PHE A 50 -5.64 -16.25 -23.98
C PHE A 50 -4.39 -15.49 -24.50
N GLU A 51 -4.22 -14.20 -24.13
CA GLU A 51 -3.12 -13.37 -24.67
C GLU A 51 -1.72 -13.71 -24.10
N ARG A 52 -1.62 -14.36 -22.94
CA ARG A 52 -0.32 -14.75 -22.34
C ARG A 52 0.51 -15.68 -23.23
N LEU A 53 -0.12 -16.34 -24.21
CA LEU A 53 0.58 -17.21 -25.16
C LEU A 53 1.27 -16.47 -26.32
N ILE A 54 0.98 -15.18 -26.57
CA ILE A 54 1.31 -14.58 -27.88
C ILE A 54 2.23 -13.34 -27.86
N LYS A 55 2.43 -12.61 -26.75
CA LYS A 55 3.11 -11.30 -26.84
C LYS A 55 4.62 -11.27 -26.53
N ASN A 56 5.39 -11.28 -27.62
CA ASN A 56 6.76 -10.77 -27.73
C ASN A 56 6.88 -9.30 -27.29
N LYS A 57 7.98 -8.95 -26.62
CA LYS A 57 8.29 -7.61 -26.11
C LYS A 57 8.97 -6.74 -27.17
N ASN A 58 8.27 -5.72 -27.66
CA ASN A 58 8.90 -4.66 -28.46
C ASN A 58 9.66 -3.66 -27.56
N LYS A 59 10.81 -3.17 -28.06
CA LYS A 59 11.63 -2.14 -27.39
C LYS A 59 10.88 -0.80 -27.34
N ILE A 60 10.78 -0.22 -26.15
CA ILE A 60 10.12 1.05 -25.87
C ILE A 60 11.19 2.15 -25.75
N SER A 61 10.92 3.36 -26.29
CA SER A 61 11.84 4.51 -26.23
C SER A 61 12.12 4.98 -24.79
N LEU A 62 13.29 5.59 -24.54
CA LEU A 62 13.76 5.99 -23.20
C LEU A 62 12.78 6.93 -22.46
N PHE A 63 12.18 7.89 -23.16
CA PHE A 63 11.22 8.83 -22.55
C PHE A 63 9.90 8.15 -22.17
N LYS A 64 9.41 7.24 -23.02
CA LYS A 64 8.28 6.37 -22.66
C LYS A 64 8.65 5.47 -21.50
N SER A 65 9.87 4.93 -21.43
CA SER A 65 10.34 4.12 -20.30
C SER A 65 10.31 4.89 -18.97
N LEU A 66 10.73 6.16 -18.97
CA LEU A 66 10.63 7.05 -17.80
C LEU A 66 9.17 7.30 -17.40
N LEU A 67 8.29 7.64 -18.35
CA LEU A 67 6.85 7.78 -18.09
C LEU A 67 6.22 6.48 -17.59
N TYR A 68 6.57 5.33 -18.17
CA TYR A 68 6.16 4.00 -17.71
C TYR A 68 6.73 3.65 -16.31
N LYS A 69 7.83 4.27 -15.90
CA LYS A 69 8.40 4.16 -14.55
C LYS A 69 7.63 5.03 -13.55
N ILE A 70 7.09 6.17 -13.97
CA ILE A 70 6.29 7.09 -13.14
C ILE A 70 4.83 6.61 -13.03
N TYR A 71 4.18 6.25 -14.14
CA TYR A 71 2.80 5.80 -14.18
C TYR A 71 2.61 4.69 -15.24
N ARG A 72 2.12 3.52 -14.81
CA ARG A 72 1.68 2.47 -15.74
C ARG A 72 0.18 2.61 -15.96
N PRO A 73 -0.28 3.09 -17.13
CA PRO A 73 -1.71 3.15 -17.39
C PRO A 73 -2.27 1.72 -17.41
N ASN A 74 -3.15 1.42 -16.46
CA ASN A 74 -3.99 0.23 -16.52
C ASN A 74 -5.36 0.67 -17.02
N LYS A 75 -5.74 0.21 -18.21
CA LYS A 75 -6.99 0.62 -18.89
C LYS A 75 -8.25 0.31 -18.08
N TYR A 76 -8.16 -0.63 -17.14
CA TYR A 76 -9.31 -1.17 -16.42
C TYR A 76 -9.25 -0.88 -14.91
N PHE A 77 -8.43 0.08 -14.48
CA PHE A 77 -8.33 0.46 -13.08
C PHE A 77 -8.66 1.94 -12.91
N HIS A 78 -9.61 2.23 -12.03
CA HIS A 78 -9.91 3.60 -11.59
C HIS A 78 -9.49 3.80 -10.15
N TYR A 79 -8.95 4.98 -9.87
CA TYR A 79 -8.70 5.43 -8.51
C TYR A 79 -10.03 5.72 -7.82
N SER A 80 -10.10 5.35 -6.55
CA SER A 80 -11.21 5.75 -5.68
C SER A 80 -11.26 7.28 -5.57
N LYS A 81 -12.47 7.83 -5.46
CA LYS A 81 -12.65 9.28 -5.26
C LYS A 81 -11.99 9.75 -3.98
N GLN A 82 -12.00 8.91 -2.94
CA GLN A 82 -11.42 9.23 -1.64
C GLN A 82 -9.90 9.40 -1.74
N ILE A 83 -9.20 8.44 -2.36
CA ILE A 83 -7.74 8.54 -2.50
C ILE A 83 -7.34 9.72 -3.39
N LEU A 84 -8.09 9.99 -4.46
CA LEU A 84 -7.84 11.13 -5.35
C LEU A 84 -8.00 12.46 -4.61
N ASN A 85 -9.03 12.59 -3.77
CA ASN A 85 -9.22 13.76 -2.92
C ASN A 85 -8.07 13.94 -1.92
N ILE A 86 -7.61 12.85 -1.27
CA ILE A 86 -6.48 12.91 -0.33
C ILE A 86 -5.21 13.39 -1.04
N TYR A 87 -4.88 12.85 -2.21
CA TYR A 87 -3.70 13.27 -2.98
C TYR A 87 -3.83 14.70 -3.51
N MET A 88 -5.03 15.15 -3.87
CA MET A 88 -5.26 16.54 -4.28
C MET A 88 -5.07 17.51 -3.11
N ILE A 89 -5.59 17.19 -1.93
CA ILE A 89 -5.35 17.98 -0.71
C ILE A 89 -3.87 17.97 -0.35
N ALA A 90 -3.20 16.83 -0.44
CA ALA A 90 -1.77 16.71 -0.21
C ALA A 90 -0.95 17.61 -1.15
N PHE A 91 -1.30 17.65 -2.45
CA PHE A 91 -0.66 18.53 -3.42
C PHE A 91 -0.89 20.02 -3.09
N MET A 92 -2.12 20.40 -2.76
CA MET A 92 -2.44 21.77 -2.34
C MET A 92 -1.72 22.17 -1.07
N LEU A 93 -1.56 21.25 -0.12
CA LEU A 93 -0.83 21.48 1.13
C LEU A 93 0.66 21.68 0.87
N ILE A 94 1.29 20.89 -0.01
CA ILE A 94 2.69 21.11 -0.40
C ILE A 94 2.85 22.50 -1.00
N TYR A 95 1.97 22.90 -1.91
CA TYR A 95 1.99 24.24 -2.51
C TYR A 95 1.82 25.35 -1.47
N TYR A 96 0.91 25.18 -0.52
CA TYR A 96 0.70 26.16 0.54
C TYR A 96 1.91 26.27 1.47
N LEU A 97 2.50 25.14 1.88
CA LEU A 97 3.68 25.11 2.74
C LEU A 97 4.91 25.72 2.05
N THR A 98 5.16 25.38 0.78
CA THR A 98 6.29 25.95 0.03
C THR A 98 6.18 27.47 -0.03
N PHE A 99 5.01 27.98 -0.40
CA PHE A 99 4.78 29.42 -0.51
C PHE A 99 4.89 30.12 0.86
N ASN A 100 4.31 29.53 1.91
CA ASN A 100 4.38 30.10 3.26
C ASN A 100 5.82 30.16 3.78
N ILE A 101 6.62 29.12 3.55
CA ILE A 101 8.05 29.11 3.93
C ILE A 101 8.84 30.13 3.11
N LEU A 102 8.57 30.27 1.81
CA LEU A 102 9.26 31.27 0.99
C LEU A 102 8.95 32.71 1.43
N GLN A 103 7.70 33.00 1.83
CA GLN A 103 7.29 34.34 2.23
C GLN A 103 7.68 34.67 3.68
N ASN A 104 7.42 33.77 4.62
CA ASN A 104 7.62 34.01 6.05
C ASN A 104 8.94 33.46 6.60
N GLY A 105 9.62 32.56 5.88
CA GLY A 105 10.85 31.92 6.33
C GLY A 105 11.97 32.90 6.57
N PHE A 106 12.09 33.95 5.74
CA PHE A 106 13.08 35.01 5.94
C PHE A 106 12.93 35.73 7.27
N ASN A 107 11.72 36.21 7.56
CA ASN A 107 11.42 36.93 8.79
C ASN A 107 11.58 36.03 10.03
N LEU A 108 11.31 34.73 9.89
CA LEU A 108 11.55 33.75 10.96
C LEU A 108 13.05 33.59 11.22
N ILE A 109 13.87 33.39 10.17
CA ILE A 109 15.32 33.24 10.31
C ILE A 109 15.94 34.51 10.92
N GLU A 110 15.51 35.69 10.49
CA GLU A 110 16.01 36.96 11.04
C GLU A 110 15.69 37.11 12.54
N LYS A 111 14.47 36.74 12.95
CA LYS A 111 14.08 36.69 14.37
C LYS A 111 14.82 35.62 15.17
N PHE A 112 15.05 34.44 14.58
CA PHE A 112 15.84 33.39 15.21
C PHE A 112 17.30 33.82 15.39
N TYR A 113 17.89 34.45 14.38
CA TYR A 113 19.24 34.99 14.44
C TYR A 113 19.37 36.03 15.56
N SER A 114 18.45 37.00 15.62
CA SER A 114 18.48 38.03 16.65
C SER A 114 18.22 37.48 18.06
N PHE A 115 17.38 36.44 18.20
CA PHE A 115 17.09 35.84 19.49
C PHE A 115 18.19 34.88 19.99
N THR A 116 18.89 34.17 19.10
CA THR A 116 19.84 33.11 19.49
C THR A 116 21.29 33.52 19.38
N ILE A 117 21.70 34.20 18.31
CA ILE A 117 23.10 34.50 18.03
C ILE A 117 23.55 35.74 18.79
N ILE A 118 22.71 36.77 18.91
CA ILE A 118 23.07 37.99 19.66
C ILE A 118 23.35 37.71 21.15
N PRO A 119 22.52 36.94 21.89
CA PRO A 119 22.81 36.62 23.29
C PRO A 119 24.00 35.66 23.46
N LEU A 120 24.23 34.75 22.50
CA LEU A 120 25.36 33.83 22.54
C LEU A 120 26.69 34.54 22.25
N LEU A 121 26.66 35.58 21.39
CA LEU A 121 27.81 36.45 21.08
C LEU A 121 28.22 37.29 22.30
N ILE A 122 27.26 37.83 23.06
CA ILE A 122 27.52 38.59 24.29
C ILE A 122 28.15 37.70 25.38
N LEU A 123 27.93 36.38 25.34
CA LEU A 123 28.48 35.43 26.32
C LEU A 123 29.91 34.96 25.97
N TYR A 124 30.33 35.09 24.71
CA TYR A 124 31.65 34.68 24.21
C TYR A 124 32.31 35.88 23.50
N ASP A 125 32.87 36.79 24.29
CA ASP A 125 33.49 38.07 23.89
C ASP A 125 34.70 37.94 22.91
N GLU A 126 35.13 36.73 22.55
CA GLU A 126 36.31 36.47 21.69
C GLU A 126 36.01 35.89 20.30
N LEU A 127 34.74 35.67 19.93
CA LEU A 127 34.39 35.14 18.62
C LEU A 127 33.98 36.26 17.66
N ASP A 128 34.96 36.78 16.90
CA ASP A 128 34.74 37.59 15.70
C ASP A 128 34.04 36.76 14.61
N LEU A 129 32.73 36.54 14.79
CA LEU A 129 31.87 35.98 13.77
C LEU A 129 31.57 37.07 12.73
N PRO A 130 31.68 36.78 11.43
CA PRO A 130 31.56 37.77 10.39
C PRO A 130 30.16 38.39 10.38
N GLU A 131 30.10 39.72 10.17
CA GLU A 131 28.87 40.48 10.05
C GLU A 131 27.82 39.78 9.14
N PRO A 132 26.51 39.89 9.45
CA PRO A 132 25.42 39.15 8.80
C PRO A 132 25.25 39.42 7.29
N LYS A 133 26.04 40.32 6.71
CA LYS A 133 26.06 40.60 5.27
C LYS A 133 26.76 39.50 4.45
N LEU A 134 27.52 38.60 5.07
CA LEU A 134 28.36 37.61 4.37
C LEU A 134 27.64 36.31 3.98
N PHE A 135 26.48 36.01 4.56
CA PHE A 135 25.74 34.78 4.29
C PHE A 135 24.43 35.09 3.56
N ASN A 136 24.49 34.99 2.24
CA ASN A 136 23.36 35.12 1.34
C ASN A 136 22.44 33.87 1.42
N LEU A 137 22.01 33.48 2.63
CA LEU A 137 21.20 32.27 2.95
C LEU A 137 19.86 32.23 2.22
N LYS A 138 19.46 33.36 1.65
CA LYS A 138 18.31 33.50 0.76
C LYS A 138 18.34 32.51 -0.40
N TYR A 139 19.49 32.31 -1.02
CA TYR A 139 19.60 31.38 -2.13
C TYR A 139 19.45 29.92 -1.66
N GLU A 140 20.03 29.56 -0.52
CA GLU A 140 19.97 28.22 0.04
C GLU A 140 18.56 27.86 0.54
N MET A 141 17.84 28.82 1.12
CA MET A 141 16.46 28.62 1.53
C MET A 141 15.52 28.43 0.32
N ILE A 142 15.69 29.25 -0.73
CA ILE A 142 14.92 29.08 -1.96
C ILE A 142 15.23 27.73 -2.61
N LEU A 143 16.51 27.36 -2.68
CA LEU A 143 16.96 26.10 -3.27
C LEU A 143 16.45 24.88 -2.50
N SER A 144 16.54 24.89 -1.17
CA SER A 144 16.00 23.81 -0.32
C SER A 144 14.48 23.70 -0.46
N CYS A 145 13.75 24.81 -0.45
CA CYS A 145 12.30 24.80 -0.64
C CYS A 145 11.91 24.24 -2.02
N PHE A 146 12.66 24.57 -3.07
CA PHE A 146 12.42 24.05 -4.41
C PHE A 146 12.75 22.55 -4.52
N LEU A 147 13.90 22.12 -4.00
CA LEU A 147 14.29 20.71 -3.97
C LEU A 147 13.29 19.86 -3.19
N THR A 148 12.84 20.34 -2.04
CA THR A 148 11.85 19.63 -1.21
C THR A 148 10.51 19.53 -1.91
N ALA A 149 10.04 20.59 -2.57
CA ALA A 149 8.82 20.56 -3.38
C ALA A 149 8.91 19.51 -4.50
N ILE A 150 10.03 19.45 -5.22
CA ILE A 150 10.26 18.46 -6.28
C ILE A 150 10.26 17.04 -5.72
N ILE A 151 10.99 16.81 -4.62
CA ILE A 151 11.06 15.48 -3.98
C ILE A 151 9.65 15.03 -3.58
N TYR A 152 8.86 15.90 -2.96
CA TYR A 152 7.50 15.58 -2.54
C TYR A 152 6.55 15.34 -3.71
N PHE A 153 6.64 16.15 -4.77
CA PHE A 153 5.88 15.92 -5.98
C PHE A 153 6.16 14.54 -6.58
N ILE A 154 7.44 14.16 -6.67
CA ILE A 154 7.87 12.84 -7.12
C ILE A 154 7.36 11.73 -6.18
N GLN A 155 7.42 11.95 -4.86
CA GLN A 155 6.92 11.00 -3.87
C GLN A 155 5.41 10.77 -3.99
N LEU A 156 4.60 11.80 -4.23
CA LEU A 156 3.16 11.67 -4.46
C LEU A 156 2.86 10.81 -5.69
N LEU A 157 3.57 11.05 -6.81
CA LEU A 157 3.43 10.25 -8.02
C LEU A 157 3.78 8.77 -7.78
N PHE A 158 4.88 8.51 -7.06
CA PHE A 158 5.23 7.14 -6.67
C PHE A 158 4.23 6.52 -5.70
N GLY A 159 3.64 7.31 -4.80
CA GLY A 159 2.57 6.88 -3.90
C GLY A 159 1.34 6.40 -4.67
N MET A 160 0.86 7.20 -5.63
CA MET A 160 -0.27 6.80 -6.49
C MET A 160 -0.01 5.51 -7.28
N LYS A 161 1.23 5.32 -7.77
CA LYS A 161 1.63 4.10 -8.46
C LYS A 161 1.66 2.89 -7.52
N LYS A 162 2.23 3.04 -6.33
CA LYS A 162 2.28 1.95 -5.33
C LYS A 162 0.88 1.59 -4.86
N TYR A 163 0.02 2.59 -4.59
CA TYR A 163 -1.39 2.37 -4.28
C TYR A 163 -2.09 1.51 -5.35
N GLN A 164 -1.92 1.84 -6.63
CA GLN A 164 -2.51 1.04 -7.71
C GLN A 164 -1.99 -0.41 -7.70
N LYS A 165 -0.68 -0.61 -7.51
CA LYS A 165 -0.09 -1.95 -7.41
C LYS A 165 -0.69 -2.71 -6.23
N HIS A 166 -0.71 -2.10 -5.05
CA HIS A 166 -1.23 -2.70 -3.82
C HIS A 166 -2.71 -3.04 -3.92
N MET A 167 -3.52 -2.19 -4.54
CA MET A 167 -4.94 -2.48 -4.77
C MET A 167 -5.14 -3.66 -5.74
N LEU A 168 -4.36 -3.71 -6.84
CA LEU A 168 -4.42 -4.82 -7.79
C LEU A 168 -3.91 -6.14 -7.19
N ASP A 169 -2.96 -6.09 -6.26
CA ASP A 169 -2.46 -7.27 -5.55
C ASP A 169 -3.44 -7.71 -4.47
N ALA A 170 -4.12 -6.77 -3.80
CA ALA A 170 -5.25 -7.05 -2.89
C ALA A 170 -6.43 -7.73 -3.61
N TYR A 171 -6.80 -7.29 -4.82
CA TYR A 171 -7.82 -7.96 -5.64
C TYR A 171 -7.46 -9.41 -6.00
N LYS A 172 -6.16 -9.76 -6.02
CA LYS A 172 -5.70 -11.13 -6.26
C LYS A 172 -5.55 -11.95 -4.98
N GLY A 173 -5.69 -11.32 -3.81
CA GLY A 173 -5.37 -11.94 -2.52
C GLY A 173 -3.87 -12.13 -2.28
N ILE A 174 -2.99 -11.40 -2.97
CA ILE A 174 -1.54 -11.51 -2.82
C ILE A 174 -1.05 -10.44 -1.84
N PHE A 175 -0.65 -10.85 -0.63
CA PHE A 175 -0.28 -9.97 0.48
C PHE A 175 1.23 -10.02 0.81
N ILE A 176 2.08 -9.70 -0.16
CA ILE A 176 3.54 -9.65 0.04
C ILE A 176 3.93 -8.36 0.78
N ASP A 177 3.53 -7.21 0.26
CA ASP A 177 3.95 -5.90 0.78
C ASP A 177 3.06 -5.45 1.95
N ILE A 178 1.79 -5.84 1.96
CA ILE A 178 0.79 -5.46 2.98
C ILE A 178 0.51 -6.65 3.89
N PRO A 179 0.34 -6.46 5.21
CA PRO A 179 -0.04 -7.56 6.09
C PRO A 179 -1.41 -8.16 5.68
N PRO A 180 -1.56 -9.50 5.75
CA PRO A 180 -2.81 -10.16 5.41
C PRO A 180 -3.92 -9.76 6.39
N ARG A 181 -5.18 -9.94 5.97
CA ARG A 181 -6.34 -9.54 6.78
C ARG A 181 -6.39 -10.29 8.11
N SER A 182 -6.07 -11.58 8.14
CA SER A 182 -6.02 -12.34 9.40
C SER A 182 -5.00 -11.86 10.43
N ALA A 183 -4.12 -10.90 10.10
CA ALA A 183 -3.16 -10.34 11.05
C ALA A 183 -3.80 -9.47 12.15
N PHE A 184 -5.01 -8.91 11.93
CA PHE A 184 -5.68 -8.02 12.89
C PHE A 184 -7.19 -8.28 13.02
N LYS A 185 -7.79 -7.84 14.13
CA LYS A 185 -9.24 -7.90 14.35
C LYS A 185 -9.97 -6.88 13.47
N ASN A 186 -11.15 -7.24 12.95
CA ASN A 186 -11.97 -6.37 12.08
C ASN A 186 -12.26 -4.98 12.68
N VAL A 187 -12.53 -4.89 14.00
CA VAL A 187 -12.77 -3.60 14.68
C VAL A 187 -11.55 -2.68 14.60
N ARG A 188 -10.34 -3.24 14.78
CA ARG A 188 -9.09 -2.49 14.71
C ARG A 188 -8.82 -1.99 13.29
N PHE A 189 -9.11 -2.79 12.26
CA PHE A 189 -9.02 -2.35 10.86
C PHE A 189 -9.95 -1.18 10.58
N MET A 190 -11.22 -1.27 10.99
CA MET A 190 -12.18 -0.20 10.77
C MET A 190 -11.74 1.11 11.44
N LEU A 191 -11.32 1.04 12.71
CA LEU A 191 -10.80 2.20 13.44
C LEU A 191 -9.60 2.83 12.71
N LYS A 192 -8.64 2.02 12.28
CA LYS A 192 -7.42 2.49 11.60
C LYS A 192 -7.71 3.06 10.21
N ASN A 193 -8.70 2.54 9.49
CA ASN A 193 -9.16 3.09 8.23
C ASN A 193 -9.71 4.52 8.38
N ILE A 194 -10.52 4.79 9.41
CA ILE A 194 -11.09 6.12 9.66
C ILE A 194 -9.98 7.18 9.85
N HIS A 195 -8.89 6.81 10.50
CA HIS A 195 -7.77 7.73 10.75
C HIS A 195 -6.83 7.93 9.55
N TYR A 196 -6.92 7.11 8.49
CA TYR A 196 -5.96 7.15 7.38
C TYR A 196 -5.86 8.51 6.69
N PRO A 197 -6.96 9.18 6.28
CA PRO A 197 -6.86 10.48 5.58
C PRO A 197 -6.17 11.55 6.42
N GLY A 198 -6.50 11.62 7.71
CA GLY A 198 -5.90 12.58 8.64
C GLY A 198 -4.42 12.29 8.89
N TYR A 199 -4.06 11.02 9.09
CA TYR A 199 -2.66 10.62 9.21
C TYR A 199 -1.88 10.92 7.93
N CYS A 200 -2.45 10.67 6.75
CA CYS A 200 -1.76 10.94 5.48
C CYS A 200 -1.36 12.41 5.37
N ILE A 201 -2.27 13.32 5.72
CA ILE A 201 -2.01 14.76 5.64
C ILE A 201 -1.04 15.20 6.75
N ALA A 202 -1.24 14.76 8.00
CA ALA A 202 -0.40 15.16 9.11
C ALA A 202 1.06 14.70 8.97
N TYR A 203 1.29 13.43 8.58
CA TYR A 203 2.63 12.89 8.37
C TYR A 203 3.32 13.56 7.17
N LEU A 204 2.55 13.91 6.13
CA LEU A 204 3.08 14.66 5.01
C LEU A 204 3.54 16.06 5.44
N THR A 205 2.73 16.79 6.21
CA THR A 205 3.07 18.12 6.74
C THR A 205 4.32 18.09 7.61
N ILE A 206 4.36 17.20 8.61
CA ILE A 206 5.50 17.09 9.54
C ILE A 206 6.74 16.64 8.78
N GLY A 207 6.61 15.62 7.92
CA GLY A 207 7.70 15.18 7.08
C GLY A 207 8.25 16.28 6.20
N TYR A 208 7.37 17.13 5.63
CA TYR A 208 7.79 18.20 4.72
C TYR A 208 8.66 19.22 5.45
N ILE A 209 8.27 19.57 6.68
CA ILE A 209 9.07 20.44 7.55
C ILE A 209 10.41 19.79 7.90
N ILE A 210 10.42 18.51 8.31
CA ILE A 210 11.66 17.82 8.71
C ILE A 210 12.62 17.68 7.53
N ILE A 211 12.16 17.13 6.40
CA ILE A 211 12.99 16.96 5.20
C ILE A 211 13.42 18.33 4.65
N GLY A 212 12.54 19.33 4.72
CA GLY A 212 12.82 20.73 4.43
C GLY A 212 14.04 21.26 5.16
N ASN A 213 13.99 21.18 6.48
CA ASN A 213 15.09 21.63 7.34
C ASN A 213 16.37 20.80 7.13
N MET A 214 16.26 19.48 6.98
CA MET A 214 17.43 18.62 6.73
C MET A 214 18.16 18.99 5.43
N ILE A 215 17.42 19.26 4.35
CA ILE A 215 18.01 19.70 3.08
C ILE A 215 18.61 21.10 3.23
N PHE A 216 17.94 22.00 3.96
CA PHE A 216 18.46 23.34 4.24
C PHE A 216 19.80 23.30 4.99
N PHE A 217 19.89 22.56 6.10
CA PHE A 217 21.15 22.40 6.84
C PHE A 217 22.23 21.69 6.02
N ALA A 218 21.86 20.72 5.18
CA ALA A 218 22.81 20.06 4.28
C ALA A 218 23.38 21.03 3.24
N LEU A 219 22.57 21.97 2.71
CA LEU A 219 23.04 23.00 1.78
C LEU A 219 23.95 24.03 2.48
N ILE A 220 23.62 24.45 3.70
CA ILE A 220 24.50 25.33 4.51
C ILE A 220 25.84 24.64 4.76
N ALA A 221 25.82 23.39 5.22
CA ALA A 221 27.03 22.63 5.48
C ALA A 221 27.88 22.48 4.21
N LEU A 222 27.25 22.22 3.07
CA LEU A 222 27.90 22.15 1.77
C LEU A 222 28.51 23.51 1.38
N HIS A 223 27.79 24.61 1.57
CA HIS A 223 28.29 25.96 1.27
C HIS A 223 29.51 26.31 2.13
N VAL A 224 29.45 26.06 3.44
CA VAL A 224 30.58 26.25 4.37
C VAL A 224 31.77 25.41 3.93
N LEU A 225 31.54 24.15 3.56
CA LEU A 225 32.57 23.23 3.12
C LEU A 225 33.25 23.68 1.82
N PHE A 226 32.49 24.18 0.85
CA PHE A 226 33.07 24.77 -0.38
C PHE A 226 33.85 26.05 -0.14
N LYS A 227 33.45 26.85 0.86
CA LYS A 227 34.15 28.09 1.21
C LYS A 227 35.45 27.81 1.97
N HIS A 228 35.46 26.78 2.82
CA HIS A 228 36.62 26.36 3.61
C HIS A 228 37.20 25.06 3.04
N LEU A 229 37.79 25.14 1.83
CA LEU A 229 38.42 24.00 1.14
C LEU A 229 39.46 23.28 2.00
N PHE A 230 40.13 24.01 2.90
CA PHE A 230 41.06 23.43 3.88
C PHE A 230 40.44 22.33 4.75
N LEU A 231 39.18 22.49 5.18
CA LEU A 231 38.48 21.46 5.95
C LEU A 231 38.30 20.17 5.15
N ILE A 232 38.02 20.27 3.85
CA ILE A 232 37.87 19.11 2.96
C ILE A 232 39.19 18.34 2.88
N GLU A 233 40.31 19.05 2.76
CA GLU A 233 41.64 18.45 2.64
C GLU A 233 42.02 17.68 3.90
N GLU A 234 41.81 18.27 5.09
CA GLU A 234 42.04 17.60 6.37
C GLU A 234 41.15 16.36 6.55
N PHE A 235 39.85 16.47 6.25
CA PHE A 235 38.95 15.31 6.30
C PHE A 235 39.36 14.24 5.28
N ALA A 236 39.71 14.63 4.05
CA ALA A 236 40.13 13.71 3.01
C ALA A 236 41.41 12.95 3.42
N ASN A 237 42.39 13.64 4.00
CA ASN A 237 43.64 13.03 4.47
C ASN A 237 43.42 11.96 5.55
N ILE A 238 42.39 12.10 6.39
CA ILE A 238 42.03 11.10 7.40
C ILE A 238 41.21 9.95 6.78
N PHE A 239 40.19 10.26 5.96
CA PHE A 239 39.24 9.27 5.47
C PHE A 239 39.79 8.43 4.30
N ILE A 240 40.59 9.01 3.41
CA ILE A 240 41.10 8.32 2.21
C ILE A 240 41.95 7.09 2.58
N PRO A 241 42.95 7.17 3.49
CA PRO A 241 43.74 6.00 3.86
C PRO A 241 42.90 4.87 4.45
N ILE A 242 41.96 5.20 5.33
CA ILE A 242 41.04 4.23 5.95
C ILE A 242 40.19 3.54 4.88
N LEU A 243 39.66 4.31 3.92
CA LEU A 243 38.85 3.81 2.83
C LEU A 243 39.66 2.91 1.86
N VAL A 244 40.91 3.27 1.57
CA VAL A 244 41.81 2.47 0.73
C VAL A 244 42.14 1.13 1.40
N ILE A 245 42.45 1.13 2.71
CA ILE A 245 42.68 -0.10 3.48
C ILE A 245 41.41 -0.97 3.49
N TYR A 246 40.24 -0.36 3.72
CA TYR A 246 38.96 -1.06 3.67
C TYR A 246 38.72 -1.74 2.30
N LEU A 247 38.89 -1.00 1.20
CA LEU A 247 38.66 -1.52 -0.14
C LEU A 247 39.66 -2.60 -0.54
N THR A 248 40.94 -2.43 -0.18
CA THR A 248 41.98 -3.42 -0.50
C THR A 248 41.71 -4.75 0.19
N ILE A 249 41.40 -4.74 1.49
CA ILE A 249 41.05 -5.97 2.23
C ILE A 249 39.79 -6.61 1.63
N PHE A 250 38.76 -5.83 1.33
CA PHE A 250 37.53 -6.32 0.70
C PHE A 250 37.79 -6.98 -0.67
N ILE A 251 38.62 -6.37 -1.52
CA ILE A 251 38.98 -6.91 -2.84
C ILE A 251 39.78 -8.21 -2.69
N ILE A 252 40.73 -8.27 -1.77
CA ILE A 252 41.54 -9.47 -1.49
C ILE A 252 40.64 -10.62 -1.02
N GLN A 253 39.74 -10.37 -0.06
CA GLN A 253 38.78 -11.37 0.43
C GLN A 253 37.83 -11.85 -0.68
N TRP A 254 37.31 -10.94 -1.51
CA TRP A 254 36.47 -11.29 -2.66
C TRP A 254 37.23 -12.13 -3.69
N PHE A 255 38.48 -11.78 -3.99
CA PHE A 255 39.31 -12.51 -4.94
C PHE A 255 39.65 -13.92 -4.43
N LEU A 256 40.11 -14.04 -3.17
CA LEU A 256 40.46 -15.32 -2.54
C LEU A 256 39.25 -16.24 -2.40
N SER A 257 38.10 -15.71 -2.00
CA SER A 257 36.85 -16.49 -1.91
C SER A 257 36.45 -17.06 -3.27
N ARG A 258 36.52 -16.26 -4.34
CA ARG A 258 36.17 -16.71 -5.69
C ARG A 258 37.17 -17.71 -6.28
N THR A 259 38.47 -17.54 -6.04
CA THR A 259 39.52 -18.31 -6.75
C THR A 259 40.06 -19.49 -5.96
N PHE A 260 40.31 -19.31 -4.67
CA PHE A 260 40.97 -20.30 -3.80
C PHE A 260 39.99 -21.11 -2.96
N PHE A 261 38.99 -20.45 -2.34
CA PHE A 261 38.09 -21.14 -1.42
C PHE A 261 36.92 -21.85 -2.10
N LEU A 262 36.23 -21.22 -3.06
CA LEU A 262 35.06 -21.82 -3.70
C LEU A 262 35.43 -22.69 -4.92
N GLN A 263 34.77 -23.84 -5.04
CA GLN A 263 34.87 -24.71 -6.20
C GLN A 263 34.20 -24.08 -7.43
N LYS A 264 34.70 -24.39 -8.63
CA LYS A 264 34.17 -23.88 -9.92
C LYS A 264 34.06 -22.35 -9.98
N HIS A 265 34.97 -21.63 -9.33
CA HIS A 265 35.03 -20.17 -9.30
C HIS A 265 33.75 -19.46 -8.81
N GLY A 266 33.08 -20.05 -7.81
CA GLY A 266 31.89 -19.46 -7.18
C GLY A 266 30.55 -19.90 -7.78
N LYS A 267 30.54 -20.87 -8.70
CA LYS A 267 29.28 -21.43 -9.25
C LYS A 267 28.53 -22.31 -8.26
N THR A 268 29.25 -22.88 -7.29
CA THR A 268 28.70 -23.74 -6.23
C THR A 268 29.27 -23.29 -4.89
N MET A 269 28.43 -23.26 -3.84
CA MET A 269 28.86 -22.92 -2.47
C MET A 269 29.58 -24.09 -1.78
N ILE A 270 30.45 -24.80 -2.51
CA ILE A 270 31.24 -25.92 -1.98
C ILE A 270 32.68 -25.44 -1.87
N LEU A 271 33.27 -25.61 -0.68
CA LEU A 271 34.64 -25.23 -0.40
C LEU A 271 35.61 -26.27 -1.00
N LYS A 272 36.67 -25.80 -1.66
CA LYS A 272 37.73 -26.64 -2.24
C LYS A 272 38.70 -27.16 -1.18
N ASN A 273 39.09 -26.32 -0.22
CA ASN A 273 39.97 -26.71 0.89
C ASN A 273 39.50 -26.08 2.21
N LEU A 274 38.89 -26.93 3.05
CA LEU A 274 38.31 -26.52 4.32
C LEU A 274 39.37 -25.99 5.32
N ARG A 275 40.56 -26.62 5.35
CA ARG A 275 41.60 -26.29 6.34
C ARG A 275 42.20 -24.90 6.10
N ILE A 276 42.53 -24.59 4.85
CA ILE A 276 43.09 -23.27 4.48
C ILE A 276 42.07 -22.16 4.74
N TYR A 277 40.79 -22.43 4.46
CA TYR A 277 39.73 -21.48 4.77
C TYR A 277 39.67 -21.14 6.27
N PHE A 278 39.74 -22.14 7.16
CA PHE A 278 39.74 -21.89 8.61
C PHE A 278 40.97 -21.12 9.08
N VAL A 279 42.17 -21.44 8.58
CA VAL A 279 43.40 -20.69 8.91
C VAL A 279 43.29 -19.23 8.43
N PHE A 280 42.82 -19.01 7.21
CA PHE A 280 42.59 -17.67 6.67
C PHE A 280 41.56 -16.90 7.48
N ALA A 281 40.42 -17.52 7.80
CA ALA A 281 39.37 -16.90 8.59
C ALA A 281 39.86 -16.50 10.00
N TYR A 282 40.70 -17.33 10.63
CA TYR A 282 41.30 -17.02 11.93
C TYR A 282 42.19 -15.77 11.88
N PHE A 283 43.08 -15.65 10.89
CA PHE A 283 43.91 -14.46 10.74
C PHE A 283 43.11 -13.21 10.34
N ASN A 284 42.11 -13.39 9.48
CA ASN A 284 41.28 -12.31 8.97
C ASN A 284 40.29 -11.78 10.01
N PHE A 285 40.02 -12.53 11.08
CA PHE A 285 39.10 -12.16 12.16
C PHE A 285 39.38 -10.76 12.74
N PHE A 286 40.65 -10.44 13.03
CA PHE A 286 41.00 -9.13 13.60
C PHE A 286 40.73 -7.97 12.62
N PHE A 287 40.98 -8.17 11.33
CA PHE A 287 40.66 -7.18 10.30
C PHE A 287 39.14 -7.05 10.13
N ASP A 288 38.42 -8.17 10.14
CA ASP A 288 36.96 -8.19 10.03
C ASP A 288 36.28 -7.50 11.22
N CYS A 289 36.84 -7.56 12.44
CA CYS A 289 36.35 -6.79 13.58
C CYS A 289 36.38 -5.27 13.30
N SER A 290 37.50 -4.77 12.80
CA SER A 290 37.66 -3.35 12.42
C SER A 290 36.73 -2.95 11.27
N LEU A 291 36.63 -3.80 10.23
CA LEU A 291 35.68 -3.60 9.13
C LEU A 291 34.22 -3.63 9.62
N GLY A 292 33.93 -4.44 10.64
CA GLY A 292 32.63 -4.54 11.29
C GLY A 292 32.17 -3.22 11.91
N ILE A 293 33.07 -2.46 12.55
CA ILE A 293 32.77 -1.13 13.11
C ILE A 293 32.38 -0.16 11.98
N VAL A 294 33.17 -0.13 10.91
CA VAL A 294 32.90 0.72 9.74
C VAL A 294 31.56 0.33 9.07
N SER A 295 31.31 -0.98 8.91
CA SER A 295 30.04 -1.51 8.39
C SER A 295 28.85 -1.14 9.27
N CYS A 296 29.01 -1.14 10.59
CA CYS A 296 27.99 -0.69 11.54
C CYS A 296 27.65 0.79 11.35
N MET A 297 28.65 1.66 11.21
CA MET A 297 28.44 3.07 10.92
C MET A 297 27.69 3.26 9.59
N PHE A 298 28.08 2.55 8.54
CA PHE A 298 27.33 2.57 7.27
C PHE A 298 25.90 2.05 7.41
N ARG A 299 25.65 1.06 8.26
CA ARG A 299 24.29 0.56 8.54
C ARG A 299 23.43 1.65 9.18
N VAL A 300 23.96 2.37 10.18
CA VAL A 300 23.25 3.48 10.83
C VAL A 300 22.97 4.60 9.84
N SER A 301 23.97 5.02 9.06
CA SER A 301 23.82 6.09 8.06
C SER A 301 22.79 5.72 6.99
N LYS A 302 22.83 4.50 6.45
CA LYS A 302 21.84 4.02 5.47
C LYS A 302 20.44 4.00 6.08
N ALA A 303 20.28 3.49 7.29
CA ALA A 303 19.00 3.43 7.98
C ALA A 303 18.41 4.83 8.20
N TRP A 304 19.23 5.79 8.65
CA TRP A 304 18.84 7.18 8.80
C TRP A 304 18.35 7.78 7.48
N ILE A 305 19.16 7.72 6.42
CA ILE A 305 18.82 8.29 5.12
C ILE A 305 17.51 7.67 4.57
N THR A 306 17.35 6.35 4.67
CA THR A 306 16.12 5.69 4.21
C THR A 306 14.92 6.08 5.06
N ASN A 307 15.05 6.10 6.39
CA ASN A 307 13.93 6.38 7.28
C ASN A 307 13.45 7.83 7.12
N PHE A 308 14.36 8.80 7.02
CA PHE A 308 13.98 10.19 6.75
C PHE A 308 13.36 10.36 5.36
N GLY A 309 13.91 9.71 4.34
CA GLY A 309 13.36 9.77 2.98
C GLY A 309 11.95 9.17 2.87
N PHE A 310 11.63 8.14 3.65
CA PHE A 310 10.32 7.47 3.65
C PHE A 310 9.38 7.95 4.77
N LEU A 311 9.83 8.79 5.71
CA LEU A 311 9.04 9.31 6.83
C LEU A 311 7.63 9.84 6.45
N PRO A 312 7.46 10.67 5.40
CA PRO A 312 6.14 11.19 5.03
C PRO A 312 5.22 10.16 4.37
N ARG A 313 5.76 9.00 3.97
CA ARG A 313 5.03 8.01 3.18
C ARG A 313 4.47 6.91 4.07
N LEU A 314 3.14 6.80 4.09
CA LEU A 314 2.43 5.75 4.82
C LEU A 314 2.38 4.40 4.11
N ASP A 315 2.89 4.31 2.88
CA ASP A 315 2.88 3.08 2.09
C ASP A 315 4.07 2.15 2.36
N TYR A 316 4.94 2.53 3.31
CA TYR A 316 6.11 1.78 3.75
C TYR A 316 6.21 1.82 5.28
N CYS A 317 6.57 0.69 5.90
CA CYS A 317 6.79 0.62 7.34
C CYS A 317 8.24 0.98 7.70
N ILE A 318 8.41 2.00 8.56
CA ILE A 318 9.74 2.48 8.99
C ILE A 318 10.42 1.47 9.93
N LEU A 319 9.64 0.71 10.71
CA LEU A 319 10.13 -0.18 11.77
C LEU A 319 10.54 -1.58 11.27
N GLY A 320 10.35 -1.89 9.99
CA GLY A 320 10.62 -3.20 9.39
C GLY A 320 9.49 -4.23 9.56
N ARG A 321 9.66 -5.42 8.96
CA ARG A 321 8.57 -6.41 8.75
C ARG A 321 8.01 -7.02 10.05
N SER A 322 8.85 -7.27 11.05
CA SER A 322 8.42 -7.86 12.33
C SER A 322 7.66 -6.86 13.21
N LEU A 323 7.92 -5.56 13.05
CA LEU A 323 7.37 -4.48 13.86
C LEU A 323 6.31 -3.64 13.14
N GLU A 324 5.79 -4.11 12.00
CA GLU A 324 4.72 -3.44 11.25
C GLU A 324 3.48 -3.15 12.10
N LYS A 325 3.23 -3.97 13.13
CA LYS A 325 2.08 -3.80 14.05
C LYS A 325 2.19 -2.61 14.98
N MET A 326 3.39 -2.04 15.14
CA MET A 326 3.65 -0.85 15.94
C MET A 326 3.51 0.44 15.13
N ASP A 327 3.70 0.38 13.81
CA ASP A 327 3.57 1.54 12.94
C ASP A 327 2.10 1.88 12.68
N SER A 328 1.60 2.88 13.41
CA SER A 328 0.21 3.31 13.30
C SER A 328 -0.16 3.89 11.93
N GLY A 329 0.81 4.48 11.24
CA GLY A 329 0.64 5.12 9.94
C GLY A 329 0.59 4.08 8.83
N PHE A 330 1.49 3.11 8.85
CA PHE A 330 1.47 2.00 7.89
C PHE A 330 0.21 1.13 8.06
N ILE A 331 -0.21 0.85 9.30
CA ILE A 331 -1.44 0.06 9.54
C ILE A 331 -2.69 0.80 9.09
N SER A 332 -2.77 2.13 9.23
CA SER A 332 -3.93 2.88 8.74
C SER A 332 -4.03 2.80 7.22
N TYR A 333 -2.91 2.90 6.50
CA TYR A 333 -2.85 2.68 5.06
C TYR A 333 -3.23 1.25 4.65
N ALA A 334 -2.66 0.23 5.30
CA ALA A 334 -3.01 -1.16 5.04
C ALA A 334 -4.52 -1.42 5.27
N SER A 335 -5.07 -0.85 6.34
CA SER A 335 -6.49 -0.94 6.66
C SER A 335 -7.37 -0.28 5.60
N PHE A 336 -6.93 0.88 5.09
CA PHE A 336 -7.62 1.58 4.01
C PHE A 336 -7.68 0.75 2.72
N ILE A 337 -6.56 0.14 2.31
CA ILE A 337 -6.53 -0.75 1.14
C ILE A 337 -7.48 -1.93 1.30
N HIS A 338 -7.47 -2.60 2.46
CA HIS A 338 -8.36 -3.74 2.72
C HIS A 338 -9.83 -3.34 2.70
N MET A 339 -10.18 -2.21 3.31
CA MET A 339 -11.56 -1.70 3.32
C MET A 339 -12.02 -1.32 1.92
N GLU A 340 -11.21 -0.61 1.14
CA GLU A 340 -11.55 -0.28 -0.25
C GLU A 340 -11.68 -1.54 -1.10
N CYS A 341 -10.78 -2.51 -0.95
CA CYS A 341 -10.83 -3.76 -1.68
C CYS A 341 -12.14 -4.52 -1.43
N ILE A 342 -12.62 -4.59 -0.18
CA ILE A 342 -13.86 -5.28 0.18
C ILE A 342 -15.09 -4.60 -0.44
N HIS A 343 -15.13 -3.27 -0.42
CA HIS A 343 -16.32 -2.52 -0.86
C HIS A 343 -16.35 -2.23 -2.36
N THR A 344 -15.18 -2.18 -3.02
CA THR A 344 -15.06 -1.74 -4.42
C THR A 344 -14.49 -2.83 -5.34
N HIS A 345 -14.51 -4.10 -4.91
CA HIS A 345 -14.00 -5.20 -5.73
C HIS A 345 -14.73 -5.25 -7.09
N PRO A 346 -14.05 -5.01 -8.22
CA PRO A 346 -14.71 -4.79 -9.51
C PRO A 346 -15.49 -6.02 -9.99
N VAL A 347 -14.98 -7.22 -9.69
CA VAL A 347 -15.68 -8.48 -10.03
C VAL A 347 -16.97 -8.64 -9.23
N LEU A 348 -16.99 -8.21 -7.96
CA LEU A 348 -18.16 -8.34 -7.10
C LEU A 348 -19.24 -7.35 -7.52
N VAL A 349 -18.84 -6.10 -7.78
CA VAL A 349 -19.75 -5.05 -8.27
C VAL A 349 -20.40 -5.47 -9.58
N TYR A 350 -19.61 -5.98 -10.53
CA TYR A 350 -20.14 -6.47 -11.80
C TYR A 350 -21.01 -7.72 -11.65
N PHE A 351 -20.65 -8.64 -10.75
CA PHE A 351 -21.49 -9.79 -10.44
C PHE A 351 -22.86 -9.35 -9.90
N CYS A 352 -22.90 -8.41 -8.98
CA CYS A 352 -24.15 -7.85 -8.45
C CYS A 352 -24.98 -7.18 -9.55
N SER A 353 -24.37 -6.47 -10.49
CA SER A 353 -25.12 -5.88 -11.62
C SER A 353 -25.73 -6.95 -12.52
N ILE A 354 -25.00 -8.03 -12.82
CA ILE A 354 -25.54 -9.17 -13.59
C ILE A 354 -26.72 -9.84 -12.86
N VAL A 355 -26.59 -10.05 -11.54
CA VAL A 355 -27.66 -10.65 -10.73
C VAL A 355 -28.90 -9.76 -10.75
N ASN A 356 -28.74 -8.44 -10.56
CA ASN A 356 -29.85 -7.50 -10.58
C ASN A 356 -30.54 -7.44 -11.95
N GLU A 357 -29.78 -7.44 -13.05
CA GLU A 357 -30.33 -7.49 -14.40
C GLU A 357 -31.14 -8.76 -14.65
N ASN A 358 -30.64 -9.92 -14.21
CA ASN A 358 -31.34 -11.20 -14.33
C ASN A 358 -32.62 -11.25 -13.47
N ILE A 359 -32.60 -10.65 -12.28
CA ILE A 359 -33.78 -10.52 -11.42
C ILE A 359 -34.84 -9.66 -12.13
N ASN A 360 -34.44 -8.52 -12.70
CA ASN A 360 -35.34 -7.63 -13.44
C ASN A 360 -35.96 -8.33 -14.67
N LYS A 361 -35.16 -9.08 -15.43
CA LYS A 361 -35.67 -9.92 -16.54
C LYS A 361 -36.71 -10.91 -16.04
N ARG A 362 -36.45 -11.61 -14.93
CA ARG A 362 -37.43 -12.53 -14.33
C ARG A 362 -38.72 -11.83 -13.91
N TYR A 363 -38.64 -10.62 -13.34
CA TYR A 363 -39.82 -9.82 -13.02
C TYR A 363 -40.63 -9.41 -14.27
N GLN A 364 -39.96 -9.09 -15.38
CA GLN A 364 -40.65 -8.81 -16.65
C GLN A 364 -41.41 -10.04 -17.16
N TYR A 365 -40.82 -11.23 -17.13
CA TYR A 365 -41.51 -12.47 -17.51
C TYR A 365 -42.63 -12.86 -16.53
N LEU A 366 -42.49 -12.55 -15.24
CA LEU A 366 -43.56 -12.69 -14.23
C LEU A 366 -44.79 -11.86 -14.58
N ARG A 367 -44.60 -10.72 -15.24
CA ARG A 367 -45.67 -9.80 -15.62
C ARG A 367 -46.43 -10.25 -16.88
N THR A 368 -45.80 -11.03 -17.76
CA THR A 368 -46.42 -11.49 -19.02
C THR A 368 -47.24 -12.76 -18.84
N SER A 369 -46.67 -13.84 -18.26
CA SER A 369 -47.40 -15.11 -18.05
C SER A 369 -46.63 -16.09 -17.16
N LYS A 370 -47.33 -16.78 -16.24
CA LYS A 370 -46.73 -17.83 -15.38
C LYS A 370 -46.18 -19.03 -16.16
N ARG A 371 -46.77 -19.36 -17.33
CA ARG A 371 -46.33 -20.50 -18.15
C ARG A 371 -44.97 -20.25 -18.80
N ASP A 372 -44.71 -19.02 -19.23
CA ASP A 372 -43.48 -18.63 -19.93
C ASP A 372 -42.26 -18.72 -19.00
N ILE A 373 -42.45 -18.44 -17.71
CA ILE A 373 -41.42 -18.51 -16.68
C ILE A 373 -41.00 -19.95 -16.41
N TYR A 374 -41.96 -20.88 -16.38
CA TYR A 374 -41.67 -22.29 -16.16
C TYR A 374 -40.82 -22.86 -17.30
N LEU A 375 -41.16 -22.53 -18.54
CA LEU A 375 -40.38 -22.93 -19.71
C LEU A 375 -38.98 -22.29 -19.71
N TYR A 376 -38.89 -20.99 -19.44
CA TYR A 376 -37.63 -20.26 -19.34
C TYR A 376 -36.70 -20.85 -18.27
N THR A 377 -37.23 -21.14 -17.07
CA THR A 377 -36.43 -21.71 -15.98
C THR A 377 -35.93 -23.12 -16.29
N LYS A 378 -36.75 -23.97 -16.91
CA LYS A 378 -36.34 -25.33 -17.31
C LYS A 378 -35.22 -25.31 -18.36
N GLN A 379 -35.34 -24.44 -19.37
CA GLN A 379 -34.29 -24.28 -20.39
C GLN A 379 -32.98 -23.79 -19.78
N GLN A 380 -33.04 -22.77 -18.92
CA GLN A 380 -31.86 -22.22 -18.23
C GLN A 380 -31.17 -23.26 -17.35
N GLN A 381 -31.93 -24.11 -16.64
CA GLN A 381 -31.36 -25.18 -15.81
C GLN A 381 -30.53 -26.17 -16.63
N ILE A 382 -31.00 -26.57 -17.82
CA ILE A 382 -30.26 -27.49 -18.70
C ILE A 382 -28.97 -26.83 -19.18
N ILE A 383 -29.03 -25.57 -19.63
CA ILE A 383 -27.86 -24.79 -20.05
C ILE A 383 -26.85 -24.71 -18.89
N PHE A 384 -27.27 -24.31 -17.69
CA PHE A 384 -26.36 -24.22 -16.54
C PHE A 384 -25.69 -25.54 -16.18
N ARG A 385 -26.39 -26.69 -16.31
CA ARG A 385 -25.79 -28.02 -16.08
C ARG A 385 -24.67 -28.31 -17.09
N TRP A 386 -24.86 -27.98 -18.36
CA TRP A 386 -23.82 -28.14 -19.38
C TRP A 386 -22.64 -27.19 -19.17
N TRP A 387 -22.89 -25.91 -18.87
CA TRP A 387 -21.82 -24.94 -18.58
C TRP A 387 -21.01 -25.33 -17.34
N LEU A 388 -21.66 -25.87 -16.32
CA LEU A 388 -21.02 -26.43 -15.13
C LEU A 388 -20.13 -27.63 -15.48
N ALA A 389 -20.60 -28.54 -16.34
CA ALA A 389 -19.80 -29.67 -16.80
C ALA A 389 -18.56 -29.21 -17.58
N ILE A 390 -18.71 -28.23 -18.47
CA ILE A 390 -17.61 -27.64 -19.25
C ILE A 390 -16.58 -26.95 -18.34
N THR A 391 -17.02 -26.19 -17.33
CA THR A 391 -16.10 -25.50 -16.42
C THR A 391 -15.31 -26.46 -15.53
N LEU A 392 -15.95 -27.53 -15.05
CA LEU A 392 -15.29 -28.56 -14.23
C LEU A 392 -14.32 -29.45 -15.02
N THR A 393 -14.66 -29.80 -16.27
CA THR A 393 -13.76 -30.60 -17.11
C THR A 393 -12.48 -29.83 -17.46
N ARG A 394 -12.58 -28.52 -17.69
CA ARG A 394 -11.44 -27.63 -17.95
C ARG A 394 -10.61 -27.30 -16.69
N ASN A 395 -11.22 -27.32 -15.50
CA ASN A 395 -10.56 -26.98 -14.23
C ASN A 395 -10.70 -28.10 -13.19
N ARG A 396 -9.87 -29.14 -13.31
CA ARG A 396 -9.97 -30.35 -12.46
C ARG A 396 -9.86 -30.07 -10.96
N GLN A 397 -9.05 -29.09 -10.56
CA GLN A 397 -8.85 -28.69 -9.15
C GLN A 397 -10.16 -28.23 -8.48
N LEU A 398 -11.06 -27.61 -9.23
CA LEU A 398 -12.35 -27.13 -8.69
C LEU A 398 -13.31 -28.28 -8.33
N ILE A 399 -13.10 -29.49 -8.86
CA ILE A 399 -13.96 -30.65 -8.56
C ILE A 399 -13.83 -31.01 -7.07
N GLN A 400 -12.59 -31.04 -6.55
CA GLN A 400 -12.32 -31.37 -5.16
C GLN A 400 -12.86 -30.29 -4.23
N LEU A 401 -12.55 -29.02 -4.52
CA LEU A 401 -13.03 -27.87 -3.74
C LEU A 401 -14.56 -27.82 -3.69
N ARG A 402 -15.24 -28.07 -4.82
CA ARG A 402 -16.70 -28.09 -4.85
C ARG A 402 -17.30 -29.21 -4.02
N LYS A 403 -16.73 -30.43 -4.06
CA LYS A 403 -17.20 -31.55 -3.24
C LYS A 403 -17.06 -31.22 -1.75
N TYR A 404 -15.92 -30.68 -1.36
CA TYR A 404 -15.66 -30.24 0.01
C TYR A 404 -16.64 -29.15 0.45
N GLN A 405 -16.83 -28.12 -0.37
CA GLN A 405 -17.74 -27.03 -0.04
C GLN A 405 -19.21 -27.49 0.02
N PHE A 406 -19.61 -28.45 -0.81
CA PHE A 406 -20.96 -29.04 -0.74
C PHE A 406 -21.17 -29.83 0.55
N MET A 407 -20.17 -30.61 0.98
CA MET A 407 -20.17 -31.31 2.26
C MET A 407 -20.24 -30.32 3.43
N TYR A 408 -19.44 -29.25 3.39
CA TYR A 408 -19.45 -28.20 4.41
C TYR A 408 -20.80 -27.46 4.50
N LEU A 409 -21.41 -27.13 3.36
CA LEU A 409 -22.74 -26.52 3.31
C LEU A 409 -23.84 -27.44 3.85
N GLN A 410 -23.72 -28.75 3.68
CA GLN A 410 -24.64 -29.70 4.28
C GLN A 410 -24.49 -29.76 5.81
N ILE A 411 -23.24 -29.83 6.31
CA ILE A 411 -22.93 -29.85 7.75
C ILE A 411 -23.43 -28.57 8.42
N SER A 412 -23.09 -27.40 7.88
CA SER A 412 -23.56 -26.10 8.42
C SER A 412 -25.09 -25.94 8.37
N ARG A 413 -25.77 -26.50 7.36
CA ARG A 413 -27.24 -26.51 7.31
C ARG A 413 -27.82 -27.40 8.41
N ILE A 414 -27.18 -28.52 8.75
CA ILE A 414 -27.57 -29.40 9.87
C ILE A 414 -27.33 -28.68 11.21
N GLU A 415 -26.19 -28.02 11.39
CA GLU A 415 -25.87 -27.26 12.61
C GLU A 415 -26.84 -26.09 12.82
N SER A 416 -27.11 -25.30 11.79
CA SER A 416 -28.09 -24.20 11.88
C SER A 416 -29.52 -24.69 12.12
N PHE A 417 -29.88 -25.86 11.57
CA PHE A 417 -31.16 -26.49 11.86
C PHE A 417 -31.22 -26.98 13.32
N ASN A 418 -30.14 -27.57 13.83
CA ASN A 418 -30.02 -28.00 15.23
C ASN A 418 -30.07 -26.79 16.18
N GLU A 419 -29.41 -25.68 15.84
CA GLU A 419 -29.43 -24.45 16.63
C GLU A 419 -30.83 -23.81 16.64
N LEU A 420 -31.55 -23.89 15.52
CA LEU A 420 -32.95 -23.43 15.40
C LEU A 420 -33.90 -24.37 16.17
N PHE A 421 -33.62 -25.67 16.17
CA PHE A 421 -34.33 -26.68 16.94
C PHE A 421 -34.09 -26.51 18.45
N GLU A 422 -32.86 -26.27 18.88
CA GLU A 422 -32.51 -25.92 20.27
C GLU A 422 -33.18 -24.63 20.70
N LYS A 423 -33.19 -23.58 19.87
CA LYS A 423 -33.93 -22.34 20.17
C LYS A 423 -35.44 -22.59 20.29
N LYS A 424 -36.03 -23.46 19.46
CA LYS A 424 -37.44 -23.86 19.58
C LYS A 424 -37.70 -24.70 20.83
N LEU A 425 -36.81 -25.65 21.16
CA LEU A 425 -36.89 -26.44 22.39
C LEU A 425 -36.77 -25.54 23.62
N LEU A 426 -35.77 -24.65 23.68
CA LEU A 426 -35.62 -23.67 24.76
C LEU A 426 -36.85 -22.77 24.89
N LYS A 427 -37.45 -22.35 23.78
CA LYS A 427 -38.69 -21.55 23.80
C LYS A 427 -39.89 -22.38 24.29
N ASN A 428 -39.97 -23.64 23.91
CA ASN A 428 -41.00 -24.56 24.40
C ASN A 428 -40.79 -24.93 25.89
N PHE A 429 -39.55 -25.11 26.33
CA PHE A 429 -39.20 -25.30 27.74
C PHE A 429 -39.44 -24.04 28.57
N GLN A 430 -39.20 -22.85 28.03
CA GLN A 430 -39.57 -21.58 28.68
C GLN A 430 -41.10 -21.42 28.76
N ASN A 431 -41.84 -21.80 27.73
CA ASN A 431 -43.31 -21.81 27.74
C ASN A 431 -43.88 -22.87 28.70
N CYS A 432 -43.27 -24.06 28.80
CA CYS A 432 -43.61 -25.06 29.81
C CYS A 432 -43.22 -24.60 31.22
N LYS A 433 -42.10 -23.88 31.38
CA LYS A 433 -41.74 -23.21 32.65
C LYS A 433 -42.70 -22.08 33.00
N ILE A 434 -43.37 -21.44 32.05
CA ILE A 434 -44.43 -20.46 32.33
C ILE A 434 -45.71 -21.17 32.80
N ILE A 435 -46.01 -22.37 32.28
CA ILE A 435 -47.13 -23.20 32.74
C ILE A 435 -46.86 -23.79 34.14
N THR A 436 -45.61 -24.15 34.47
CA THR A 436 -45.25 -24.61 35.82
C THR A 436 -44.91 -23.47 36.80
N LYS A 437 -44.56 -22.26 36.33
CA LYS A 437 -44.36 -21.06 37.18
C LYS A 437 -45.65 -20.40 37.65
N ASN A 438 -46.83 -20.87 37.23
CA ASN A 438 -48.06 -20.58 37.96
C ASN A 438 -48.12 -21.33 39.30
N HIS A 439 -47.16 -22.22 39.61
CA HIS A 439 -47.08 -22.88 40.90
C HIS A 439 -45.88 -22.56 41.79
N GLU A 440 -44.81 -21.90 41.32
CA GLU A 440 -43.72 -21.49 42.21
C GLU A 440 -42.94 -20.27 41.69
N ARG A 441 -43.21 -19.12 42.31
CA ARG A 441 -42.30 -17.96 42.32
C ARG A 441 -41.08 -18.35 43.15
N ILE A 442 -39.87 -18.12 42.62
CA ILE A 442 -38.74 -17.40 43.27
C ILE A 442 -37.41 -17.65 42.50
N ASN A 443 -36.73 -16.52 42.22
CA ASN A 443 -35.29 -16.28 41.98
C ASN A 443 -34.47 -17.10 40.96
N SER A 444 -34.04 -16.45 39.89
CA SER A 444 -32.72 -15.79 39.82
C SER A 444 -32.31 -15.53 38.36
N ASN A 445 -32.05 -14.25 38.07
CA ASN A 445 -31.50 -13.75 36.82
C ASN A 445 -29.99 -13.92 36.85
N THR A 446 -29.39 -14.55 35.85
CA THR A 446 -28.06 -14.20 35.31
C THR A 446 -27.73 -15.09 34.11
N ILE A 447 -27.02 -14.51 33.13
CA ILE A 447 -26.41 -15.15 31.96
C ILE A 447 -27.36 -15.26 30.75
N ILE A 448 -27.17 -14.36 29.78
CA ILE A 448 -27.11 -14.57 28.31
C ILE A 448 -27.11 -13.17 27.68
N ARG A 449 -25.91 -12.62 27.47
CA ARG A 449 -25.66 -11.49 26.57
C ARG A 449 -24.25 -11.70 26.03
N ASN A 450 -24.17 -12.42 24.92
CA ASN A 450 -23.08 -12.46 23.93
C ASN A 450 -23.52 -13.47 22.86
N HIS A 451 -23.16 -13.25 21.59
CA HIS A 451 -23.56 -14.02 20.38
C HIS A 451 -24.76 -13.49 19.59
N THR A 452 -24.62 -12.30 19.01
CA THR A 452 -25.43 -11.90 17.83
C THR A 452 -24.63 -11.21 16.71
N THR A 453 -23.30 -11.30 16.69
CA THR A 453 -22.46 -10.55 15.72
C THR A 453 -21.57 -11.41 14.81
N THR A 454 -21.91 -12.68 14.57
CA THR A 454 -21.03 -13.64 13.86
C THR A 454 -21.39 -13.97 12.40
N CYS A 455 -22.53 -13.50 11.86
CA CYS A 455 -22.99 -14.00 10.54
C CYS A 455 -22.43 -13.29 9.30
N THR A 456 -21.79 -12.11 9.40
CA THR A 456 -21.29 -11.40 8.20
C THR A 456 -19.78 -11.55 7.98
N THR A 457 -19.04 -12.14 8.93
CA THR A 457 -17.58 -12.34 8.83
C THR A 457 -17.19 -13.68 8.20
N LEU A 458 -18.09 -14.67 8.18
CA LEU A 458 -17.76 -16.06 7.81
C LEU A 458 -17.57 -16.33 6.31
N LEU A 459 -18.10 -15.49 5.42
CA LEU A 459 -17.97 -15.72 3.97
C LEU A 459 -16.61 -15.31 3.38
N LEU A 460 -15.79 -14.55 4.12
CA LEU A 460 -14.43 -14.19 3.71
C LEU A 460 -13.35 -14.97 4.47
N ASP A 461 -13.61 -15.36 5.74
CA ASP A 461 -12.66 -16.17 6.53
C ASP A 461 -12.55 -17.62 6.03
N ALA A 462 -13.59 -18.15 5.37
CA ALA A 462 -13.56 -19.51 4.81
C ALA A 462 -12.54 -19.70 3.68
N ASN A 463 -12.21 -18.63 2.94
CA ASN A 463 -11.18 -18.69 1.90
C ASN A 463 -9.74 -18.59 2.45
N GLU A 464 -9.53 -18.02 3.66
CA GLU A 464 -8.18 -17.90 4.25
C GLU A 464 -7.76 -19.11 5.11
N GLN A 465 -8.70 -19.96 5.56
CA GLN A 465 -8.37 -21.19 6.28
C GLN A 465 -7.85 -22.31 5.38
N ASP A 466 -8.22 -22.31 4.09
CA ASP A 466 -7.77 -23.33 3.13
C ASP A 466 -6.30 -23.12 2.71
N ASP A 467 -5.79 -21.89 2.70
CA ASP A 467 -4.38 -21.61 2.40
C ASP A 467 -3.41 -21.97 3.54
N ARG A 468 -3.90 -22.17 4.78
CA ARG A 468 -3.06 -22.65 5.89
C ARG A 468 -2.91 -24.16 5.94
N LYS A 469 -3.78 -24.92 5.25
CA LYS A 469 -3.70 -26.39 5.21
C LYS A 469 -2.89 -26.91 4.02
N SER A 470 -2.47 -26.05 3.09
CA SER A 470 -1.62 -26.41 1.95
C SER A 470 -0.13 -26.09 2.16
N LEU A 471 0.25 -25.65 3.37
CA LEU A 471 1.63 -25.29 3.75
C LEU A 471 2.15 -26.06 4.98
N PHE A 472 1.51 -27.18 5.33
CA PHE A 472 2.05 -28.19 6.25
C PHE A 472 2.09 -29.56 5.59
#